data_AF-A0A2S9I992-F1
#
_entry.id   AF-A0A2S9I992-F1
#
_cell.length_a   1.000
_cell.length_b   1.000
_cell.length_c   1.000
_cell.angle_alpha   90.00
_cell.angle_beta   90.00
_cell.angle_gamma   90.00
#
_symmetry.space_group_name_H-M   'P 1'
#
loop_
_entity.id
_entity.type
_entity.pdbx_description
1 polymer ?
#
loop_
_entity_poly.entity_id
_entity_poly.type
_entity_poly.pdbx_seq_one_letter_code
_entity_poly.pdbx_strand_id
1 'polypeptide(L)'
;MYAFSKYVFYSTLILYVLTLLTVTYVGVYLTYVAVPVIVLSGLLMKLSAKRNNPPGPVSTAVANVLSEANTGLAQVNESLLWYNEKLRIINEKTEPHNKRIQDIKIKMIEPEVMLKYERDPVKIKALEAQLESMEQDISEIESQKDEIKLAVEIDIARRRQQGQRLNRPSAH
;
A
#
# COMPACT_ATOMS: atom_id res chain seq x y z
N MET A 1 22.58 2.07 -31.49
CA MET A 1 23.47 1.67 -30.38
C MET A 1 23.91 0.20 -30.40
N TYR A 2 23.23 -0.72 -31.10
CA TYR A 2 23.62 -2.15 -31.16
C TYR A 2 24.84 -2.47 -32.06
N ALA A 3 25.07 -1.67 -33.12
CA ALA A 3 26.17 -1.90 -34.06
C ALA A 3 27.55 -1.55 -33.47
N PHE A 4 27.63 -0.48 -32.65
CA PHE A 4 28.88 -0.06 -32.01
C PHE A 4 29.36 -1.08 -30.97
N SER A 5 28.46 -1.58 -30.10
CA SER A 5 28.81 -2.63 -29.13
C SER A 5 29.24 -3.94 -29.77
N LYS A 6 28.66 -4.32 -30.92
CA LYS A 6 29.10 -5.50 -31.68
C LYS A 6 30.52 -5.35 -32.20
N TYR A 7 30.85 -4.20 -32.77
CA TYR A 7 32.20 -3.95 -33.29
C TYR A 7 33.25 -3.98 -32.18
N VAL A 8 32.97 -3.33 -31.05
CA VAL A 8 33.86 -3.35 -29.88
C VAL A 8 34.02 -4.78 -29.36
N PHE A 9 32.94 -5.55 -29.26
CA PHE A 9 32.98 -6.95 -28.81
C PHE A 9 33.79 -7.87 -29.72
N TYR A 10 33.60 -7.81 -31.04
CA TYR A 10 34.37 -8.64 -31.96
C TYR A 10 35.84 -8.19 -32.04
N SER A 11 36.12 -6.89 -31.91
CA SER A 11 37.49 -6.37 -31.89
C SER A 11 38.28 -6.83 -30.67
N THR A 12 37.66 -6.83 -29.48
CA THR A 12 38.31 -7.32 -28.25
C THR A 12 38.44 -8.83 -28.24
N LEU A 13 37.48 -9.55 -28.81
CA LEU A 13 37.54 -11.01 -28.99
C LEU A 13 38.71 -11.42 -29.90
N ILE A 14 38.91 -10.72 -31.00
CA ILE A 14 40.03 -10.95 -31.93
C ILE A 14 41.37 -10.62 -31.28
N LEU A 15 41.46 -9.49 -30.57
CA LEU A 15 42.67 -9.09 -29.87
C LEU A 15 43.05 -10.09 -28.77
N TYR A 16 42.05 -10.62 -28.06
CA TYR A 16 42.22 -11.67 -27.05
C TYR A 16 42.75 -12.98 -27.66
N VAL A 17 42.18 -13.44 -28.79
CA VAL A 17 42.66 -14.63 -29.50
C VAL A 17 44.10 -14.46 -30.00
N LEU A 18 44.47 -13.27 -30.48
CA LEU A 18 45.84 -12.92 -30.86
C LEU A 18 46.83 -12.97 -29.69
N THR A 19 46.43 -12.49 -28.50
CA THR A 19 47.26 -12.58 -27.28
C THR A 19 47.46 -14.02 -26.81
N LEU A 20 46.48 -14.89 -27.07
CA LEU A 20 46.48 -16.31 -26.73
C LEU A 20 47.47 -17.12 -27.59
N LEU A 21 47.63 -16.74 -28.86
CA LEU A 21 48.55 -17.40 -29.80
C LEU A 21 50.01 -16.95 -29.63
N THR A 22 50.23 -15.75 -29.10
CA THR A 22 51.57 -15.16 -28.97
C THR A 22 52.25 -15.46 -27.62
N VAL A 23 51.48 -15.82 -26.58
CA VAL A 23 52.02 -16.11 -25.24
C VAL A 23 51.64 -17.53 -24.80
N THR A 24 52.47 -18.51 -25.18
CA THR A 24 52.19 -19.96 -25.08
C THR A 24 52.03 -20.49 -23.65
N TYR A 25 52.70 -19.92 -22.65
CA TYR A 25 52.56 -20.33 -21.25
C TYR A 25 51.24 -19.85 -20.61
N VAL A 26 50.84 -18.62 -20.95
CA VAL A 26 49.61 -18.02 -20.44
C VAL A 26 48.39 -18.60 -21.18
N GLY A 27 48.54 -18.97 -22.45
CA GLY A 27 47.48 -19.55 -23.28
C GLY A 27 46.78 -20.77 -22.65
N VAL A 28 47.53 -21.69 -22.02
CA VAL A 28 46.93 -22.88 -21.37
C VAL A 28 46.04 -22.46 -20.19
N TYR A 29 46.52 -21.57 -19.31
CA TYR A 29 45.72 -21.06 -18.19
C TYR A 29 44.52 -20.23 -18.67
N LEU A 30 44.71 -19.48 -19.76
CA LEU A 30 43.65 -18.70 -20.37
C LEU A 30 42.54 -19.59 -20.94
N THR A 31 42.86 -20.75 -21.53
CA THR A 31 41.85 -21.67 -22.07
C THR A 31 40.93 -22.24 -20.99
N TYR A 32 41.43 -22.49 -19.78
CA TYR A 32 40.60 -22.95 -18.66
C TYR A 32 39.54 -21.93 -18.24
N VAL A 33 39.78 -20.64 -18.47
CA VAL A 33 38.81 -19.57 -18.19
C VAL A 33 37.99 -19.24 -19.45
N ALA A 34 38.62 -19.25 -20.62
CA ALA A 34 38.00 -18.89 -21.89
C ALA A 34 36.91 -19.89 -22.30
N VAL A 35 37.16 -21.20 -22.17
CA VAL A 35 36.20 -22.22 -22.60
C VAL A 35 34.90 -22.13 -21.78
N PRO A 36 34.90 -22.06 -20.45
CA PRO A 36 33.68 -21.83 -19.67
C PRO A 36 32.99 -20.51 -20.02
N VAL A 37 33.75 -19.42 -20.21
CA VAL A 37 33.18 -18.11 -20.55
C VAL A 37 32.51 -18.14 -21.92
N ILE A 38 33.10 -18.79 -22.91
CA ILE A 38 32.53 -18.96 -24.26
C ILE A 38 31.31 -19.86 -24.22
N VAL A 39 31.35 -20.96 -23.45
CA VAL A 39 30.20 -21.86 -23.29
C VAL A 39 29.04 -21.17 -22.58
N LEU A 40 29.30 -20.45 -21.49
CA LEU A 40 28.29 -19.68 -20.76
C LEU A 40 27.74 -18.51 -21.60
N SER A 41 28.61 -17.79 -22.31
CA SER A 41 28.21 -16.71 -23.22
C SER A 41 27.37 -17.24 -24.38
N GLY A 42 27.76 -18.37 -24.97
CA GLY A 42 27.01 -19.06 -26.02
C GLY A 42 25.66 -19.61 -25.52
N LEU A 43 25.61 -20.15 -24.29
CA LEU A 43 24.39 -20.65 -23.68
C LEU A 43 23.42 -19.50 -23.36
N LEU A 44 23.91 -18.40 -22.79
CA LEU A 44 23.13 -17.20 -22.55
C LEU A 44 22.65 -16.58 -23.86
N MET A 45 23.47 -16.57 -24.91
CA MET A 45 23.06 -16.09 -26.22
C MET A 45 22.03 -17.02 -26.87
N LYS A 46 22.09 -18.34 -26.65
CA LYS A 46 21.07 -19.29 -27.12
C LYS A 46 19.73 -19.16 -26.38
N LEU A 47 19.77 -18.86 -25.08
CA LEU A 47 18.59 -18.61 -24.25
C LEU A 47 18.00 -17.21 -24.50
N SER A 48 18.86 -16.21 -24.73
CA SER A 48 18.47 -14.81 -24.98
C SER A 48 18.27 -14.50 -26.46
N ALA A 49 18.57 -15.44 -27.36
CA ALA A 49 18.20 -15.36 -28.77
C ALA A 49 16.68 -15.33 -28.81
N LYS A 50 16.15 -14.10 -28.79
CA LYS A 50 14.74 -13.79 -28.87
C LYS A 50 14.19 -14.49 -30.10
N ARG A 51 13.61 -15.67 -29.88
CA ARG A 51 12.85 -16.38 -30.91
C ARG A 51 11.68 -15.43 -31.16
N ASN A 52 11.68 -14.74 -32.29
CA ASN A 52 10.57 -13.90 -32.76
C ASN A 52 9.34 -14.75 -33.12
N ASN A 53 9.09 -15.80 -32.36
CA ASN A 53 7.84 -16.52 -32.43
C ASN A 53 6.79 -15.65 -31.77
N PRO A 54 5.59 -15.52 -32.36
CA PRO A 54 4.46 -14.94 -31.64
C PRO A 54 4.29 -15.71 -30.32
N PRO A 55 4.00 -15.03 -29.20
CA PRO A 55 3.80 -15.68 -27.93
C PRO A 55 2.75 -16.77 -28.10
N GLY A 56 3.07 -17.98 -27.65
CA GLY A 56 2.14 -19.10 -27.75
C GLY A 56 0.87 -18.85 -26.91
N PRO A 57 -0.22 -19.59 -27.14
CA PRO A 57 -1.50 -19.38 -26.45
C PRO A 57 -1.39 -19.38 -24.92
N VAL A 58 -0.48 -20.20 -24.37
CA VAL A 58 -0.21 -20.26 -22.92
C VAL A 58 0.50 -19.01 -22.43
N SER A 59 1.50 -18.51 -23.16
CA SER A 59 2.23 -17.29 -22.78
C SER A 59 1.33 -16.06 -22.80
N THR A 60 0.40 -15.97 -23.76
CA THR A 60 -0.60 -14.91 -23.81
C THR A 60 -1.61 -15.02 -22.67
N ALA A 61 -2.07 -16.23 -22.35
CA ALA A 61 -2.99 -16.46 -21.22
C ALA A 61 -2.34 -16.06 -19.88
N VAL A 62 -1.08 -16.47 -19.67
CA VAL A 62 -0.30 -16.10 -18.47
C VAL A 62 -0.11 -14.59 -18.41
N ALA A 63 0.28 -13.94 -19.50
CA ALA A 63 0.42 -12.47 -19.54
C ALA A 63 -0.89 -11.74 -19.20
N ASN A 64 -2.04 -12.23 -19.71
CA ASN A 64 -3.35 -11.67 -19.38
C ASN A 64 -3.70 -11.84 -17.91
N VAL A 65 -3.49 -13.03 -17.34
CA VAL A 65 -3.74 -13.30 -15.90
C VAL A 65 -2.84 -12.44 -15.02
N LEU A 66 -1.55 -12.29 -15.35
CA LEU A 66 -0.63 -11.43 -14.62
C LEU A 66 -1.03 -9.96 -14.72
N SER A 67 -1.46 -9.50 -15.90
CA SER A 67 -1.96 -8.14 -16.08
C SER A 67 -3.23 -7.89 -15.26
N GLU A 68 -4.18 -8.83 -15.30
CA GLU A 68 -5.42 -8.75 -14.52
C GLU A 68 -5.14 -8.76 -13.01
N ALA A 69 -4.25 -9.63 -12.55
CA ALA A 69 -3.80 -9.65 -11.16
C ALA A 69 -3.14 -8.33 -10.76
N ASN A 70 -2.28 -7.75 -11.60
CA ASN A 70 -1.66 -6.45 -11.33
C ASN A 70 -2.70 -5.32 -11.24
N THR A 71 -3.70 -5.33 -12.12
CA THR A 71 -4.81 -4.35 -12.04
C THR A 71 -5.67 -4.56 -10.79
N GLY A 72 -5.95 -5.81 -10.41
CA GLY A 72 -6.69 -6.12 -9.18
C GLY A 72 -5.94 -5.70 -7.92
N LEU A 73 -4.63 -5.94 -7.87
CA LEU A 73 -3.79 -5.47 -6.77
C LEU A 73 -3.75 -3.95 -6.68
N ALA A 74 -3.66 -3.25 -7.82
CA ALA A 74 -3.72 -1.79 -7.85
C ALA A 74 -5.06 -1.27 -7.30
N GLN A 75 -6.17 -1.89 -7.69
CA GLN A 75 -7.50 -1.55 -7.17
C GLN A 75 -7.62 -1.80 -5.66
N VAL A 76 -7.09 -2.92 -5.17
CA VAL A 76 -7.08 -3.23 -3.73
C VAL A 76 -6.24 -2.21 -2.96
N ASN A 77 -5.06 -1.86 -3.48
CA ASN A 77 -4.19 -0.87 -2.86
C ASN A 77 -4.87 0.51 -2.75
N GLU A 78 -5.55 0.95 -3.82
CA GLU A 78 -6.35 2.18 -3.78
C GLU A 78 -7.48 2.10 -2.75
N SER A 79 -8.18 0.97 -2.68
CA SER A 79 -9.29 0.79 -1.72
C SER A 79 -8.81 0.88 -0.27
N LEU A 80 -7.63 0.31 0.04
CA LEU A 80 -7.00 0.37 1.35
C LEU A 80 -6.54 1.78 1.71
N LEU A 81 -5.97 2.53 0.76
CA LEU A 81 -5.56 3.91 0.99
C LEU A 81 -6.75 4.76 1.44
N TRP A 82 -7.89 4.65 0.76
CA TRP A 82 -9.09 5.37 1.13
C TRP A 82 -9.70 4.89 2.46
N TYR A 83 -9.60 3.60 2.77
CA TYR A 83 -10.05 3.07 4.06
C TYR A 83 -9.21 3.62 5.22
N ASN A 84 -7.89 3.62 5.07
CA ASN A 84 -6.97 4.19 6.04
C ASN A 84 -7.20 5.69 6.24
N GLU A 85 -7.41 6.44 5.15
CA GLU A 85 -7.71 7.86 5.22
C GLU A 85 -9.03 8.14 5.94
N LYS A 86 -10.08 7.34 5.65
CA LYS A 86 -11.36 7.43 6.37
C LYS A 86 -11.16 7.24 7.88
N LEU A 87 -10.43 6.20 8.28
CA LEU A 87 -10.15 5.93 9.70
C LEU A 87 -9.34 7.04 10.35
N ARG A 88 -8.33 7.58 9.65
CA ARG A 88 -7.50 8.69 10.13
C ARG A 88 -8.35 9.91 10.46
N ILE A 89 -9.19 10.34 9.52
CA ILE A 89 -10.04 11.54 9.68
C ILE A 89 -11.09 11.33 10.78
N ILE A 90 -11.73 10.15 10.84
CA ILE A 90 -12.69 9.84 11.90
C ILE A 90 -12.01 9.91 13.26
N ASN A 91 -10.84 9.27 13.41
CA ASN A 91 -10.12 9.26 14.67
C ASN A 91 -9.72 10.68 15.10
N GLU A 92 -9.17 11.48 14.18
CA GLU A 92 -8.78 12.87 14.41
C GLU A 92 -9.97 13.74 14.88
N LYS A 93 -11.12 13.64 14.21
CA LYS A 93 -12.32 14.44 14.57
C LYS A 93 -13.03 13.95 15.83
N THR A 94 -12.96 12.66 16.12
CA THR A 94 -13.63 12.08 17.30
C THR A 94 -12.77 12.10 18.56
N GLU A 95 -11.45 12.33 18.45
CA GLU A 95 -10.53 12.46 19.58
C GLU A 95 -11.00 13.44 20.67
N PRO A 96 -11.35 14.71 20.37
CA PRO A 96 -11.82 15.65 21.40
C PRO A 96 -13.14 15.19 22.04
N HIS A 97 -14.03 14.56 21.27
CA HIS A 97 -15.30 14.04 21.78
C HIS A 97 -15.06 12.86 22.73
N ASN A 98 -14.11 11.97 22.40
CA ASN A 98 -13.71 10.87 23.27
C ASN A 98 -13.12 11.37 24.59
N LYS A 99 -12.26 12.41 24.55
CA LYS A 99 -11.72 13.04 25.76
C LYS A 99 -12.83 13.64 26.62
N ARG A 100 -13.77 14.38 26.02
CA ARG A 100 -14.92 14.95 26.74
C ARG A 100 -15.78 13.87 27.41
N ILE A 101 -16.08 12.77 26.71
CA ILE A 101 -16.81 11.64 27.30
C ILE A 101 -16.05 11.06 28.48
N GLN A 102 -14.73 10.88 28.37
CA GLN A 102 -13.90 10.38 29.47
C GLN A 102 -13.90 11.33 30.67
N ASP A 103 -13.75 12.64 30.44
CA ASP A 103 -13.78 13.65 31.49
C ASP A 103 -15.13 13.67 32.21
N ILE A 104 -16.25 13.57 31.48
CA ILE A 104 -17.59 13.49 32.07
C ILE A 104 -17.72 12.21 32.89
N LYS A 105 -17.31 11.05 32.36
CA LYS A 105 -17.33 9.78 33.08
C LYS A 105 -16.51 9.83 34.38
N ILE A 106 -15.35 10.46 34.38
CA ILE A 106 -14.55 10.66 35.60
C ILE A 106 -15.32 11.51 36.62
N LYS A 107 -15.97 12.58 36.17
CA LYS A 107 -16.78 13.44 37.04
C LYS A 107 -18.03 12.75 37.57
N MET A 108 -18.58 11.75 36.87
CA MET A 108 -19.74 10.96 37.33
C MET A 108 -19.40 10.04 38.50
N ILE A 109 -18.13 9.65 38.67
CA ILE A 109 -17.70 8.75 39.75
C ILE A 109 -18.05 9.35 41.13
N GLU A 110 -17.83 10.64 41.33
CA GLU A 110 -18.11 11.31 42.60
C GLU A 110 -19.60 11.24 43.00
N PRO A 111 -20.56 11.73 42.18
CA PRO A 111 -21.97 11.62 42.49
C PRO A 111 -22.46 10.16 42.58
N GLU A 112 -21.95 9.23 41.77
CA GLU A 112 -22.27 7.79 41.90
C GLU A 112 -21.83 7.21 43.24
N VAL A 113 -20.64 7.58 43.71
CA VAL A 113 -20.14 7.13 45.01
C VAL A 113 -20.95 7.76 46.13
N MET A 114 -21.24 9.06 46.06
CA MET A 114 -22.07 9.75 47.06
C MET A 114 -23.46 9.12 47.16
N LEU A 115 -24.08 8.76 46.03
CA LEU A 115 -25.39 8.12 45.98
C LEU A 115 -25.45 6.81 46.79
N LYS A 116 -24.35 6.02 46.82
CA LYS A 116 -24.30 4.73 47.54
C LYS A 116 -24.35 4.87 49.05
N TYR A 117 -23.92 6.01 49.58
CA TYR A 117 -23.79 6.24 51.02
C TYR A 117 -24.77 7.29 51.56
N GLU A 118 -25.37 8.10 50.69
CA GLU A 118 -26.34 9.12 51.05
C GLU A 118 -27.66 8.49 51.52
N ARG A 119 -28.26 9.04 52.58
CA ARG A 119 -29.54 8.55 53.16
C ARG A 119 -30.67 9.57 53.10
N ASP A 120 -30.36 10.81 52.76
CA ASP A 120 -31.34 11.88 52.62
C ASP A 120 -32.05 11.76 51.26
N PRO A 121 -33.38 11.53 51.22
CA PRO A 121 -34.12 11.35 49.97
C PRO A 121 -34.06 12.58 49.05
N VAL A 122 -33.90 13.78 49.61
CA VAL A 122 -33.82 15.02 48.82
C VAL A 122 -32.48 15.09 48.09
N LYS A 123 -31.39 14.70 48.76
CA LYS A 123 -30.04 14.70 48.17
C LYS A 123 -29.84 13.56 47.18
N ILE A 124 -30.40 12.37 47.46
CA ILE A 124 -30.43 11.25 46.52
C ILE A 124 -31.04 11.70 45.19
N LYS A 125 -32.23 12.31 45.24
CA LYS A 125 -32.92 12.80 44.03
C LYS A 125 -32.12 13.88 43.29
N ALA A 126 -31.42 14.75 44.01
CA ALA A 126 -30.56 15.77 43.40
C ALA A 126 -29.34 15.14 42.70
N LEU A 127 -28.71 14.14 43.31
CA LEU A 127 -27.59 13.39 42.73
C LEU A 127 -28.03 12.56 41.52
N GLU A 128 -29.22 11.94 41.57
CA GLU A 128 -29.80 11.21 40.44
C GLU A 128 -30.06 12.16 39.25
N ALA A 129 -30.67 13.32 39.48
CA ALA A 129 -30.88 14.32 38.44
C ALA A 129 -29.55 14.84 37.85
N GLN A 130 -28.51 14.96 38.67
CA GLN A 130 -27.18 15.33 38.19
C GLN A 130 -26.57 14.24 37.30
N LEU A 131 -26.68 12.97 37.70
CA LEU A 131 -26.21 11.84 36.90
C LEU A 131 -26.96 11.73 35.58
N GLU A 132 -28.29 11.87 35.59
CA GLU A 132 -29.13 11.85 34.40
C GLU A 132 -28.73 12.95 33.41
N SER A 133 -28.48 14.17 33.91
CA SER A 133 -27.98 15.26 33.07
C SER A 133 -26.62 14.94 32.43
N MET A 134 -25.70 14.31 33.17
CA MET A 134 -24.38 13.94 32.66
C MET A 134 -24.45 12.78 31.66
N GLU A 135 -25.37 11.84 31.85
CA GLU A 135 -25.66 10.77 30.89
C GLU A 135 -26.26 11.35 29.59
N GLN A 136 -27.16 12.33 29.71
CA GLN A 136 -27.71 13.04 28.56
C GLN A 136 -26.62 13.76 27.76
N ASP A 137 -25.68 14.43 28.43
CA ASP A 137 -24.53 15.07 27.78
C ASP A 137 -23.65 14.04 27.03
N ILE A 138 -23.41 12.86 27.60
CA ILE A 138 -22.67 11.78 26.93
C ILE A 138 -23.41 11.32 25.67
N SER A 139 -24.72 11.09 25.78
CA SER A 139 -25.57 10.65 24.66
C SER A 139 -25.54 11.66 23.51
N GLU A 140 -25.61 12.96 23.81
CA GLU A 140 -25.51 14.01 22.80
C GLU A 140 -24.14 13.99 22.10
N ILE A 141 -23.05 13.86 22.87
CA ILE A 141 -21.69 13.79 22.31
C ILE A 141 -21.50 12.52 21.45
N GLU A 142 -22.10 11.40 21.83
CA GLU A 142 -22.09 10.18 21.02
C GLU A 142 -22.86 10.36 19.71
N SER A 143 -24.02 11.02 19.74
CA SER A 143 -24.77 11.38 18.54
C SER A 143 -23.95 12.26 17.59
N GLN A 144 -23.29 13.31 18.11
CA GLN A 144 -22.38 14.17 17.33
C GLN A 144 -21.25 13.37 16.67
N LYS A 145 -20.68 12.38 17.37
CA LYS A 145 -19.65 11.51 16.79
C LYS A 145 -20.18 10.69 15.61
N ASP A 146 -21.42 10.22 15.68
CA ASP A 146 -22.02 9.44 14.60
C ASP A 146 -22.34 10.30 13.38
N GLU A 147 -22.78 11.55 13.59
CA GLU A 147 -22.89 12.54 12.52
C GLU A 147 -21.54 12.80 11.84
N ILE A 148 -20.47 12.94 12.62
CA ILE A 148 -19.10 13.12 12.09
C ILE A 148 -18.69 11.92 11.23
N LYS A 149 -18.94 10.68 11.70
CA LYS A 149 -18.62 9.46 10.93
C LYS A 149 -19.35 9.45 9.59
N LEU A 150 -20.66 9.75 9.60
CA LEU A 150 -21.48 9.78 8.41
C LEU A 150 -21.02 10.87 7.43
N ALA A 151 -20.76 12.08 7.93
CA ALA A 151 -20.28 13.19 7.11
C ALA A 151 -18.92 12.88 6.45
N VAL A 152 -18.01 12.24 7.18
CA VAL A 152 -16.71 11.81 6.64
C VAL A 152 -16.87 10.71 5.59
N GLU A 153 -17.77 9.75 5.81
CA GLU A 153 -18.05 8.70 4.83
C GLU A 153 -18.59 9.28 3.52
N ILE A 154 -19.52 10.23 3.61
CA ILE A 154 -20.06 10.96 2.45
C ILE A 154 -18.97 11.75 1.73
N ASP A 155 -18.09 12.45 2.46
CA ASP A 155 -16.99 13.23 1.85
C ASP A 155 -15.99 12.33 1.12
N ILE A 156 -15.58 11.22 1.73
CA ILE A 156 -14.68 10.24 1.10
C ILE A 156 -15.33 9.60 -0.13
N ALA A 157 -16.62 9.25 -0.06
CA ALA A 157 -17.36 8.72 -1.21
C ALA A 157 -17.40 9.75 -2.36
N ARG A 158 -17.62 11.03 -2.05
CA ARG A 158 -17.60 12.12 -3.03
C ARG A 158 -16.21 12.28 -3.67
N ARG A 159 -15.14 12.29 -2.87
CA ARG A 159 -13.75 12.40 -3.37
C ARG A 159 -13.37 11.22 -4.28
N ARG A 160 -13.77 9.99 -3.92
CA ARG A 160 -13.59 8.80 -4.77
C ARG A 160 -14.28 8.97 -6.13
N GLN A 161 -15.52 9.46 -6.15
CA GLN A 161 -16.24 9.70 -7.41
C GLN A 161 -15.59 10.82 -8.24
N GLN A 162 -15.07 11.88 -7.61
CA GLN A 162 -14.35 12.95 -8.31
C GLN A 162 -13.03 12.44 -8.92
N GLY A 163 -12.25 11.65 -8.18
CA GLY A 163 -11.04 11.01 -8.69
C GLY A 163 -11.31 10.10 -9.89
N GLN A 164 -12.42 9.34 -9.85
CA GLN A 164 -12.86 8.53 -10.99
C GLN A 164 -13.33 9.36 -12.18
N ARG A 165 -13.94 10.54 -11.96
CA ARG A 165 -14.38 11.45 -13.03
C ARG A 165 -13.20 12.10 -13.76
N LEU A 166 -12.13 12.44 -13.05
CA LEU A 166 -10.90 13.02 -13.63
C LEU A 166 -10.10 12.01 -14.46
N ASN A 167 -10.18 10.72 -14.14
CA ASN A 167 -9.47 9.64 -14.84
C ASN A 167 -10.27 9.02 -15.99
N ARG A 168 -11.49 9.48 -16.30
CA ARG A 168 -12.21 9.04 -17.50
C ARG A 168 -11.67 9.77 -18.73
N PRO A 169 -11.14 9.07 -19.76
CA PRO A 169 -10.77 9.73 -21.00
C PRO A 169 -12.02 10.37 -21.61
N SER A 170 -11.92 11.64 -21.98
CA SER A 170 -12.95 12.36 -22.74
C SER A 170 -13.21 11.56 -24.03
N ALA A 171 -14.39 10.96 -24.13
CA ALA A 171 -14.84 10.38 -25.38
C ALA A 171 -15.08 11.52 -26.38
N HIS A 172 -14.13 11.70 -27.30
CA HIS A 172 -14.26 12.51 -28.51
C HIS A 172 -14.15 11.60 -29.72
#